data_AF-A0A5V4TTC7-F1
#
_entry.id   AF-A0A5V4TTC7-F1
#
_cell.length_a   1.000
_cell.length_b   1.000
_cell.length_c   1.000
_cell.angle_alpha   90.00
_cell.angle_beta   90.00
_cell.angle_gamma   90.00
#
_symmetry.space_group_name_H-M   'P 1'
#
loop_
_entity.id
_entity.type
_entity.pdbx_description
1 polymer ?
#
loop_
_entity_poly.entity_id
_entity_poly.type
_entity_poly.pdbx_seq_one_letter_code
_entity_poly.pdbx_strand_id
1 'polypeptide(L)'
;MAQQVNEWLIALAVAFIRPLSLSLLLPLLKSGSLGAALLRNGVLMSLTFPILPIIYQQKIMMHIGKDYSWLGLVTGEVIIGFLIGFCAAVPFWAVDMAGFLLDTLRGATMGT
;
A
#
# COMPACT_ATOMS: atom_id res chain seq x y z
N MET A 1 -18.30 -23.79 9.60
CA MET A 1 -18.27 -22.43 10.19
C MET A 1 -16.84 -21.96 10.47
N ALA A 2 -16.06 -22.61 11.35
CA ALA A 2 -14.71 -22.14 11.71
C ALA A 2 -13.72 -22.08 10.52
N GLN A 3 -13.74 -23.06 9.62
CA GLN A 3 -12.88 -23.08 8.44
C GLN A 3 -13.16 -21.92 7.47
N GLN A 4 -14.43 -21.59 7.28
CA GLN A 4 -14.84 -20.47 6.42
C GLN A 4 -14.37 -19.13 6.97
N VAL A 5 -14.45 -18.92 8.30
CA VAL A 5 -13.93 -17.70 8.94
C VAL A 5 -12.42 -17.57 8.75
N ASN A 6 -11.68 -18.68 8.82
CA ASN A 6 -10.24 -18.70 8.59
C ASN A 6 -9.87 -18.31 7.15
N GLU A 7 -10.62 -18.82 6.16
CA GLU A 7 -10.41 -18.47 4.75
C GLU A 7 -10.64 -16.98 4.48
N TRP A 8 -11.69 -16.39 5.07
CA TRP A 8 -11.94 -14.95 4.98
C TRP A 8 -10.85 -14.11 5.65
N LEU A 9 -10.32 -14.56 6.80
CA LEU A 9 -9.25 -13.86 7.50
C LEU A 9 -7.95 -13.85 6.69
N ILE A 10 -7.62 -14.97 6.04
CA ILE A 10 -6.43 -15.07 5.21
C ILE A 10 -6.60 -14.26 3.92
N ALA A 11 -7.78 -14.30 3.29
CA ALA A 11 -8.08 -13.46 2.14
C ALA A 11 -7.95 -11.96 2.48
N LEU A 12 -8.41 -11.56 3.67
CA LEU A 12 -8.25 -10.20 4.17
C LEU A 12 -6.78 -9.84 4.38
N ALA A 13 -5.99 -10.74 4.99
CA ALA A 13 -4.56 -10.51 5.19
C ALA A 13 -3.83 -10.31 3.86
N VAL A 14 -4.11 -11.15 2.85
CA VAL A 14 -3.50 -11.03 1.51
C VAL A 14 -3.92 -9.73 0.83
N ALA A 15 -5.22 -9.39 0.89
CA ALA A 15 -5.76 -8.17 0.31
C ALA A 15 -5.12 -6.90 0.91
N PHE A 16 -4.78 -6.94 2.20
CA PHE A 16 -4.20 -5.82 2.93
C PHE A 16 -2.73 -5.53 2.55
N ILE A 17 -2.00 -6.52 2.01
CA ILE A 17 -0.58 -6.37 1.63
C ILE A 17 -0.39 -5.29 0.56
N ARG A 18 -1.27 -5.21 -0.43
CA ARG A 18 -1.17 -4.23 -1.53
C ARG A 18 -1.32 -2.77 -1.05
N PRO A 19 -2.41 -2.38 -0.36
CA PRO A 19 -2.55 -1.03 0.18
C PRO A 19 -1.42 -0.67 1.15
N LEU A 20 -0.98 -1.63 1.97
CA LEU A 20 0.13 -1.42 2.89
C LEU A 20 1.44 -1.11 2.15
N SER A 21 1.76 -1.86 1.11
CA SER A 21 2.98 -1.65 0.29
C SER A 21 2.92 -0.31 -0.47
N LEU A 22 1.74 0.08 -0.95
CA LEU A 22 1.51 1.38 -1.58
C LEU A 22 1.76 2.54 -0.61
N SER A 23 1.32 2.40 0.65
CA SER A 23 1.48 3.43 1.69
C SER A 23 2.92 3.76 2.06
N LEU A 24 3.88 2.89 1.71
CA LEU A 24 5.30 3.11 1.96
C LEU A 24 5.88 4.24 1.10
N LEU A 25 5.39 4.38 -0.13
CA LEU A 25 5.91 5.35 -1.09
C LEU A 25 5.01 6.57 -1.26
N LEU A 26 3.69 6.37 -1.28
CA LEU A 26 2.74 7.44 -1.58
C LEU A 26 2.83 8.54 -0.49
N PRO A 27 3.27 9.78 -0.83
CA PRO A 27 3.50 10.82 0.17
C PRO A 27 2.26 11.16 1.01
N LEU A 28 1.07 11.09 0.40
CA LEU A 28 -0.22 11.31 1.07
C LEU A 28 -0.50 10.35 2.24
N LEU A 29 0.07 9.14 2.19
CA LEU A 29 -0.20 8.10 3.18
C LEU A 29 0.95 7.90 4.17
N LYS A 30 2.00 8.74 4.11
CA LYS A 30 3.07 8.73 5.13
C LYS A 30 2.54 9.18 6.49
N SER A 31 3.07 8.59 7.56
CA SER A 31 2.61 8.83 8.94
C SER A 31 2.65 10.30 9.37
N GLY A 32 3.50 11.14 8.75
CA GLY A 32 3.52 12.58 9.01
C GLY A 32 2.30 13.35 8.44
N SER A 33 1.63 12.81 7.42
CA SER A 33 0.48 13.47 6.77
C SER A 33 -0.88 13.09 7.38
N LEU A 34 -1.00 11.89 7.98
CA LEU A 34 -2.25 11.36 8.55
C LEU A 34 -2.27 11.35 10.09
N GLY A 35 -1.25 11.92 10.74
CA GLY A 35 -1.14 12.09 12.19
C GLY A 35 -0.85 10.79 12.95
N ALA A 36 -1.80 9.86 12.98
CA ALA A 36 -1.71 8.61 13.74
C ALA A 36 -1.64 7.38 12.83
N ALA A 37 -0.73 6.44 13.15
CA ALA A 37 -0.61 5.16 12.44
C ALA A 37 -1.93 4.35 12.43
N LEU A 38 -2.76 4.53 13.46
CA LEU A 38 -4.07 3.90 13.56
C LEU A 38 -5.05 4.42 12.49
N LEU A 39 -5.08 5.74 12.23
CA LEU A 39 -5.92 6.33 11.20
C LEU A 39 -5.50 5.87 9.81
N ARG A 40 -4.18 5.84 9.54
CA ARG A 40 -3.64 5.31 8.29
C ARG A 40 -4.11 3.88 8.06
N ASN A 41 -3.93 2.99 9.04
CA ASN A 41 -4.30 1.59 8.90
C ASN A 41 -5.83 1.43 8.74
N GLY A 42 -6.64 2.25 9.41
CA GLY A 42 -8.10 2.28 9.22
C GLY A 42 -8.51 2.67 7.80
N VAL A 43 -7.87 3.68 7.20
CA VAL A 43 -8.09 4.08 5.80
C VAL A 43 -7.69 2.96 4.84
N LEU A 44 -6.52 2.34 5.04
CA LEU A 44 -6.06 1.20 4.24
C LEU A 44 -7.04 0.02 4.32
N MET A 45 -7.63 -0.20 5.50
CA MET A 45 -8.59 -1.27 5.73
C MET A 45 -9.92 -1.00 5.03
N SER A 46 -10.38 0.26 5.04
CA SER A 46 -11.55 0.70 4.27
C SER A 46 -11.36 0.52 2.76
N LEU A 47 -10.16 0.81 2.24
CA LEU A 47 -9.80 0.56 0.83
C LEU A 47 -9.80 -0.93 0.46
N THR A 48 -9.56 -1.81 1.43
CA THR A 48 -9.51 -3.27 1.21
C THR A 48 -10.90 -3.89 1.12
N PHE A 49 -11.88 -3.34 1.85
CA PHE A 49 -13.25 -3.86 1.93
C PHE A 49 -13.96 -4.11 0.58
N PRO A 50 -13.97 -3.19 -0.40
CA PRO A 50 -14.66 -3.41 -1.67
C PRO A 50 -14.00 -4.48 -2.54
N ILE A 51 -12.72 -4.76 -2.34
CA ILE A 51 -11.93 -5.69 -3.15
C ILE A 51 -11.94 -7.11 -2.55
N LEU A 52 -12.22 -7.23 -1.24
CA LEU A 52 -12.30 -8.49 -0.51
C LEU A 52 -13.17 -9.58 -1.18
N PRO A 53 -14.41 -9.32 -1.65
CA PRO A 53 -15.24 -10.37 -2.26
C PRO A 53 -14.66 -10.88 -3.58
N ILE A 54 -13.94 -10.04 -4.33
CA ILE A 54 -13.32 -10.40 -5.60
C ILE A 54 -12.16 -11.36 -5.34
N ILE A 55 -11.32 -11.06 -4.35
CA ILE A 55 -10.17 -11.90 -3.96
C ILE A 55 -10.65 -13.26 -3.44
N TYR A 56 -11.73 -13.27 -2.65
CA TYR A 56 -12.32 -14.50 -2.14
C TYR A 56 -12.86 -15.39 -3.27
N GLN A 57 -13.51 -14.81 -4.29
CA GLN A 57 -14.01 -15.55 -5.45
C GLN A 57 -12.89 -16.14 -6.32
N GLN A 58 -11.73 -15.47 -6.39
CA GLN A 58 -10.59 -15.96 -7.16
C GLN A 58 -9.97 -17.25 -6.62
N LYS A 59 -10.42 -17.76 -5.46
CA LYS A 59 -10.00 -19.07 -4.90
C LYS A 59 -8.48 -19.22 -4.89
N ILE A 60 -7.76 -18.11 -4.66
CA ILE A 60 -6.30 -18.05 -4.53
C ILE A 60 -5.81 -19.05 -3.46
N MET A 61 -6.69 -19.39 -2.51
CA MET A 61 -6.44 -20.37 -1.46
C MET A 61 -6.43 -21.85 -1.88
N MET A 62 -6.93 -22.23 -3.07
CA MET A 62 -7.01 -23.65 -3.45
C MET A 62 -5.65 -24.31 -3.73
N HIS A 63 -4.56 -23.53 -3.77
CA HIS A 63 -3.20 -24.00 -4.02
C HIS A 63 -2.23 -23.81 -2.83
N ILE A 64 -2.72 -23.37 -1.66
CA ILE A 64 -1.89 -23.00 -0.50
C ILE A 64 -1.30 -24.22 0.26
N GLY A 65 -1.57 -25.44 -0.20
CA GLY A 65 -1.28 -26.66 0.55
C GLY A 65 0.10 -27.31 0.38
N LYS A 66 0.99 -26.87 -0.53
CA LYS A 66 2.14 -27.74 -0.87
C LYS A 66 3.53 -27.13 -1.09
N ASP A 67 3.69 -25.86 -1.47
CA ASP A 67 5.00 -25.35 -1.87
C ASP A 67 5.23 -23.89 -1.46
N TYR A 68 6.50 -23.44 -1.55
CA TYR A 68 7.03 -22.07 -1.41
C TYR A 68 6.27 -20.95 -2.16
N SER A 69 5.17 -21.29 -2.82
CA SER A 69 4.20 -20.43 -3.49
C SER A 69 3.69 -19.29 -2.60
N TRP A 70 3.51 -19.50 -1.28
CA TRP A 70 3.07 -18.42 -0.38
C TRP A 70 4.07 -17.25 -0.38
N LEU A 71 5.36 -17.54 -0.25
CA LEU A 71 6.39 -16.51 -0.19
C LEU A 71 6.43 -15.73 -1.51
N GLY A 72 6.32 -16.43 -2.65
CA GLY A 72 6.23 -15.82 -3.98
C GLY A 72 4.98 -14.94 -4.15
N LEU A 73 3.83 -15.37 -3.64
CA LEU A 73 2.60 -14.58 -3.65
C LEU A 73 2.75 -13.29 -2.85
N VAL A 74 3.23 -13.39 -1.60
CA VAL A 74 3.42 -12.20 -0.75
C VAL A 74 4.43 -11.24 -1.37
N THR A 75 5.57 -11.73 -1.85
CA THR A 75 6.58 -10.89 -2.51
C THR A 75 6.02 -10.25 -3.78
N GLY A 76 5.24 -10.98 -4.58
CA GLY A 76 4.58 -10.43 -5.76
C GLY A 76 3.60 -9.31 -5.42
N GLU A 77 2.75 -9.51 -4.42
CA GLU A 77 1.78 -8.51 -3.96
C GLU A 77 2.46 -7.26 -3.40
N VAL A 78 3.59 -7.43 -2.70
CA VAL A 78 4.42 -6.31 -2.23
C VAL A 78 5.03 -5.53 -3.39
N ILE A 79 5.62 -6.22 -4.37
CA ILE A 79 6.22 -5.59 -5.55
C ILE A 79 5.17 -4.81 -6.34
N ILE A 80 3.99 -5.40 -6.57
CA ILE A 80 2.89 -4.74 -7.27
C ILE A 80 2.43 -3.50 -6.51
N GLY A 81 2.19 -3.61 -5.20
CA GLY A 81 1.80 -2.47 -4.37
C GLY A 81 2.86 -1.37 -4.34
N PHE A 82 4.14 -1.75 -4.31
CA PHE A 82 5.26 -0.83 -4.37
C PHE A 82 5.34 -0.11 -5.73
N LEU A 83 5.20 -0.83 -6.85
CA LEU A 83 5.19 -0.22 -8.19
C LEU A 83 4.04 0.77 -8.36
N ILE A 84 2.84 0.44 -7.89
CA ILE A 84 1.70 1.35 -7.92
C ILE A 84 1.97 2.58 -7.04
N GLY A 85 2.50 2.37 -5.83
CA GLY A 85 2.88 3.45 -4.93
C GLY A 85 3.96 4.36 -5.52
N PHE A 86 4.94 3.79 -6.23
CA PHE A 86 5.99 4.52 -6.92
C PHE A 86 5.42 5.40 -8.02
N CYS A 87 4.65 4.83 -8.95
CA CYS A 87 4.01 5.58 -10.04
C CYS A 87 3.10 6.70 -9.51
N ALA A 88 2.34 6.43 -8.44
CA ALA A 88 1.47 7.42 -7.82
C ALA A 88 2.24 8.51 -7.05
N ALA A 89 3.45 8.25 -6.58
CA ALA A 89 4.28 9.20 -5.84
C ALA A 89 5.05 10.18 -6.76
N VAL A 90 5.41 9.76 -7.98
CA VAL A 90 6.13 10.58 -8.97
C VAL A 90 5.56 12.01 -9.14
N PRO A 91 4.25 12.23 -9.36
CA PRO A 91 3.73 13.59 -9.52
C PRO A 91 3.92 14.46 -8.27
N PHE A 92 3.81 13.88 -7.06
CA PHE A 92 4.04 14.62 -5.82
C PHE A 92 5.50 15.02 -5.67
N TRP A 93 6.43 14.13 -6.01
CA TRP A 93 7.86 14.45 -6.00
C TRP A 93 8.22 15.51 -7.02
N ALA A 94 7.60 15.49 -8.20
CA ALA A 94 7.83 16.51 -9.22
C ALA A 94 7.42 17.91 -8.72
N VAL A 95 6.25 18.02 -8.08
CA VAL A 95 5.76 19.29 -7.51
C VAL A 95 6.62 19.76 -6.34
N ASP A 96 7.02 18.84 -5.45
CA ASP A 96 7.90 19.14 -4.32
C ASP A 96 9.26 19.69 -4.78
N MET A 97 9.88 19.04 -5.78
CA MET A 97 11.13 19.50 -6.36
C MET A 97 10.98 20.83 -7.11
N ALA A 98 9.85 21.06 -7.80
CA ALA A 98 9.58 22.33 -8.44
C ALA A 98 9.47 23.48 -7.42
N GLY A 99 8.79 23.25 -6.29
CA GLY A 99 8.71 24.19 -5.18
C GLY A 99 10.08 24.50 -4.58
N PHE A 100 10.88 23.47 -4.32
CA PHE A 100 12.25 23.62 -3.83
C PHE A 100 13.13 24.45 -4.76
N LEU A 101 13.01 24.25 -6.07
CA LEU A 101 13.80 24.97 -7.07
C LEU A 101 13.39 26.46 -7.12
N LEU A 102 12.09 26.76 -7.06
CA LEU A 102 11.60 28.14 -6.97
C LEU A 102 12.06 28.84 -5.68
N ASP A 103 12.08 28.13 -4.56
CA ASP A 103 12.55 28.63 -3.27
C ASP A 103 14.04 28.97 -3.28
N THR A 104 14.82 28.13 -3.96
CA THR A 104 16.26 28.36 -4.15
C THR A 104 16.50 29.58 -5.03
N LEU A 105 15.76 29.73 -6.13
CA LEU A 105 15.91 30.86 -7.06
C LEU A 105 15.51 32.21 -6.45
N ARG A 106 14.52 32.24 -5.55
CA ARG A 106 14.15 33.47 -4.82
C ARG A 106 15.08 33.78 -3.65
N GLY A 107 16.12 32.98 -3.41
CA GLY A 107 17.09 33.18 -2.34
C GLY A 107 16.58 32.84 -0.94
N ALA A 108 15.41 32.21 -0.82
CA ALA A 108 14.84 31.81 0.48
C ALA A 108 15.63 30.67 1.15
N THR A 109 16.42 29.92 0.36
CA THR A 109 17.24 28.79 0.82
C THR A 109 18.69 29.21 1.16
N MET A 110 19.06 30.49 1.09
CA MET A 110 20.44 30.96 1.38
C MET A 110 20.82 30.91 2.88
N GLY A 111 19.85 30.60 3.76
CA GLY A 111 20.03 30.50 5.21
C GLY A 111 20.01 29.07 5.77
N THR A 112 19.94 28.05 4.91
CA THR A 112 20.03 26.61 5.23
C THR A 112 21.22 26.01 4.53
#